data_AF-A0A927S2S3-F1
#
_entry.id   AF-A0A927S2S3-F1
#
_cell.length_a   1.000
_cell.length_b   1.000
_cell.length_c   1.000
_cell.angle_alpha   90.00
_cell.angle_beta   90.00
_cell.angle_gamma   90.00
#
_symmetry.space_group_name_H-M   'P 1'
#
loop_
_entity.id
_entity.type
_entity.pdbx_description
1 polymer ?
#
loop_
_entity_poly.entity_id
_entity_poly.type
_entity_poly.pdbx_seq_one_letter_code
_entity_poly.pdbx_strand_id
1 'polypeptide(L)' 'MRQYNTFAQTEALLLTAITLPGSSIKTIAAATGIQANTLYKWKTTPNHLSPEKADKLLLYFIEQEPQRLELADHILQHQ' A
#
# COMPACT_ATOMS: atom_id res chain seq x y z
N MET A 1 -14.33 6.44 9.89
CA MET A 1 -12.97 5.91 9.64
C MET A 1 -12.84 4.59 10.38
N ARG A 2 -12.79 3.46 9.66
CA ARG A 2 -12.41 2.19 10.32
C ARG A 2 -10.96 2.34 10.80
N GLN A 3 -10.71 1.95 12.04
CA GLN A 3 -9.36 1.77 12.54
C GLN A 3 -8.87 0.41 12.02
N TYR A 4 -7.85 0.41 11.16
CA TYR A 4 -7.10 -0.82 10.89
C TYR A 4 -6.38 -1.16 12.19
N ASN A 5 -6.88 -2.16 12.91
CA ASN A 5 -6.53 -2.38 14.31
C ASN A 5 -5.16 -3.06 14.49
N THR A 6 -4.59 -3.60 13.40
CA THR A 6 -3.29 -4.25 13.42
C THR A 6 -2.45 -3.85 12.22
N PHE A 7 -1.12 -3.88 12.41
CA PHE A 7 -0.16 -3.64 11.34
C PHE A 7 -0.38 -4.56 10.13
N ALA A 8 -0.73 -5.83 10.38
CA ALA A 8 -1.00 -6.80 9.32
C ALA A 8 -2.21 -6.42 8.45
N GLN A 9 -3.26 -5.81 9.03
CA GLN A 9 -4.42 -5.35 8.26
C GLN A 9 -4.06 -4.16 7.38
N THR A 10 -3.33 -3.18 7.93
CA THR A 10 -2.83 -2.04 7.17
C THR A 10 -1.91 -2.49 6.04
N GLU A 11 -1.03 -3.46 6.30
CA GLU A 11 -0.13 -3.99 5.29
C GLU A 11 -0.87 -4.71 4.17
N ALA A 12 -1.87 -5.54 4.49
CA ALA A 12 -2.71 -6.21 3.49
C ALA A 12 -3.47 -5.21 2.61
N LEU A 13 -3.98 -4.13 3.22
CA LEU A 13 -4.62 -3.02 2.51
C LEU A 13 -3.66 -2.36 1.52
N LEU A 14 -2.47 -1.97 1.98
CA LEU A 14 -1.47 -1.31 1.15
C LEU A 14 -0.96 -2.23 0.03
N LEU A 15 -0.80 -3.52 0.32
CA LEU A 15 -0.41 -4.53 -0.65
C LEU A 15 -1.48 -4.69 -1.73
N THR A 16 -2.75 -4.70 -1.35
CA THR A 16 -3.87 -4.73 -2.29
C THR A 16 -3.87 -3.45 -3.13
N ALA A 17 -3.76 -2.27 -2.49
CA ALA A 17 -3.75 -0.98 -3.17
C ALA A 17 -2.63 -0.86 -4.22
N ILE A 18 -1.40 -1.31 -3.91
CA ILE A 18 -0.26 -1.27 -4.85
C ILE A 18 -0.40 -2.24 -6.03
N THR A 19 -1.27 -3.26 -5.92
CA THR A 19 -1.55 -4.19 -7.02
C THR A 19 -2.62 -3.69 -7.98
N LEU A 20 -3.49 -2.79 -7.52
CA LEU A 20 -4.54 -2.18 -8.33
C LEU A 20 -3.97 -1.29 -9.46
N PRO A 21 -4.74 -1.10 -10.56
CA PRO A 21 -4.37 -0.14 -11.59
C PRO A 21 -4.32 1.30 -11.04
N GLY A 22 -3.40 2.11 -11.57
CA GLY A 22 -3.16 3.48 -11.13
C GLY A 22 -1.70 3.88 -11.34
N SER A 23 -1.17 4.74 -10.46
CA SER A 23 0.25 5.11 -10.46
C SER A 23 1.18 3.90 -10.43
N SER A 24 2.22 3.96 -11.25
CA SER A 24 3.23 2.90 -11.35
C SER A 24 4.05 2.78 -10.06
N ILE A 25 4.63 1.60 -9.80
CA ILE A 25 5.54 1.40 -8.65
C ILE A 25 6.71 2.39 -8.66
N LYS A 26 7.20 2.81 -9.83
CA LYS A 26 8.27 3.82 -9.94
C LYS A 26 7.79 5.20 -9.47
N THR A 27 6.54 5.56 -9.80
CA THR A 27 5.92 6.82 -9.36
C THR A 27 5.74 6.83 -7.85
N ILE A 28 5.19 5.75 -7.29
CA ILE A 28 4.99 5.60 -5.84
C ILE A 28 6.33 5.63 -5.10
N ALA A 29 7.34 4.94 -5.63
CA ALA A 29 8.71 4.95 -5.10
C ALA A 29 9.31 6.37 -5.03
N ALA A 30 9.15 7.14 -6.11
CA ALA A 30 9.64 8.53 -6.16
C ALA A 30 8.93 9.43 -5.15
N ALA A 31 7.61 9.29 -5.00
CA ALA A 31 6.82 10.10 -4.07
C ALA A 31 7.08 9.75 -2.60
N THR A 32 7.33 8.48 -2.29
CA THR A 32 7.51 7.99 -0.91
C THR A 32 8.96 7.94 -0.46
N GLY A 33 9.92 8.09 -1.39
CA GLY A 33 11.34 7.86 -1.12
C GLY A 33 11.70 6.39 -0.89
N ILE A 34 10.78 5.45 -1.11
CA ILE A 34 11.04 4.02 -1.01
C ILE A 34 11.64 3.54 -2.32
N GLN A 35 12.69 2.72 -2.27
CA GLN A 35 13.28 2.17 -3.48
C GLN A 35 12.26 1.31 -4.25
N ALA A 36 12.14 1.54 -5.56
CA ALA A 36 11.21 0.79 -6.41
C ALA A 36 11.45 -0.74 -6.31
N ASN A 37 12.71 -1.17 -6.23
CA ASN A 37 13.05 -2.59 -6.05
C ASN A 37 12.49 -3.16 -4.73
N THR A 38 12.45 -2.37 -3.66
CA THR A 38 11.80 -2.78 -2.40
C THR A 38 10.30 -2.98 -2.60
N LEU A 39 9.62 -2.05 -3.27
CA LEU A 39 8.18 -2.17 -3.55
C LEU A 39 7.85 -3.34 -4.48
N TYR A 40 8.68 -3.57 -5.52
CA TYR A 40 8.54 -4.73 -6.40
C TYR A 40 8.71 -6.05 -5.65
N LYS A 41 9.76 -6.18 -4.85
CA LYS A 41 9.98 -7.38 -4.03
C LYS A 41 8.86 -7.58 -3.03
N TRP A 42 8.43 -6.52 -2.35
CA TRP A 42 7.34 -6.59 -1.38
C TRP A 42 6.04 -7.06 -2.04
N LYS A 43 5.71 -6.53 -3.23
CA LYS A 43 4.54 -6.97 -4.00
C LYS A 43 4.55 -8.46 -4.36
N THR A 44 5.72 -9.07 -4.55
CA THR A 44 5.87 -10.43 -5.08
C THR A 44 6.34 -11.47 -4.06
N THR A 45 6.71 -11.06 -2.85
CA THR A 45 7.22 -11.96 -1.81
C THR A 45 6.38 -11.86 -0.54
N PRO A 46 6.25 -12.94 0.25
CA PRO A 46 5.54 -12.92 1.53
C PRO A 46 6.38 -12.27 2.64
N ASN A 47 7.03 -11.15 2.33
CA ASN A 47 7.85 -10.40 3.28
C ASN A 47 7.08 -9.19 3.78
N HIS A 48 7.27 -8.87 5.05
CA HIS A 48 6.72 -7.65 5.63
C HIS A 48 7.52 -6.41 5.21
N LEU A 49 6.81 -5.33 4.93
CA LEU A 49 7.38 -4.00 4.83
C LEU A 49 7.67 -3.48 6.24
N SER A 50 8.74 -2.70 6.41
CA SER A 50 9.00 -2.07 7.72
C SER A 50 7.90 -1.06 8.04
N PRO A 51 7.52 -0.87 9.33
CA PRO A 51 6.46 0.06 9.71
C PRO A 51 6.60 1.47 9.13
N GLU A 52 7.82 2.04 9.18
CA GLU A 52 8.12 3.35 8.59
C GLU A 52 7.79 3.45 7.09
N LYS A 53 8.02 2.37 6.33
CA LYS A 53 7.72 2.33 4.89
C LYS A 53 6.23 2.12 4.64
N ALA A 54 5.56 1.37 5.50
CA ALA A 54 4.10 1.22 5.45
C ALA A 54 3.41 2.55 5.73
N ASP A 55 3.88 3.32 6.70
CA ASP A 55 3.36 4.66 6.99
C ASP A 55 3.54 5.62 5.81
N LYS A 56 4.72 5.62 5.18
CA LYS A 56 4.98 6.42 3.96
C LYS A 56 4.05 6.05 2.81
N LEU A 57 3.82 4.75 2.59
CA LEU A 57 2.85 4.28 1.59
C LEU A 57 1.42 4.69 1.94
N LEU A 58 1.03 4.55 3.20
CA LEU A 58 -0.31 4.90 3.67
C LEU A 58 -0.59 6.38 3.45
N LEU A 59 0.34 7.26 3.85
CA LEU A 59 0.22 8.69 3.61
C LEU A 59 0.11 9.00 2.11
N TYR A 60 0.95 8.38 1.28
CA TYR A 60 0.85 8.54 -0.18
C TYR A 60 -0.53 8.15 -0.71
N PHE A 61 -1.06 6.99 -0.34
CA PHE A 61 -2.37 6.56 -0.82
C PHE A 61 -3.51 7.43 -0.27
N ILE A 62 -3.43 7.92 0.96
CA ILE A 62 -4.42 8.84 1.53
C ILE A 62 -4.43 10.17 0.76
N GLU A 63 -3.26 10.73 0.46
CA GLU A 63 -3.14 12.07 -0.11
C GLU A 63 -3.28 12.10 -1.63
N GLN A 64 -2.69 11.12 -2.32
CA GLN A 64 -2.52 11.15 -3.78
C GLN A 64 -3.49 10.22 -4.50
N GLU A 65 -3.83 9.07 -3.92
CA GLU A 65 -4.67 8.06 -4.57
C GLU A 65 -5.71 7.44 -3.62
N PRO A 66 -6.58 8.24 -2.95
CA PRO A 66 -7.50 7.74 -1.92
C PRO A 66 -8.47 6.69 -2.48
N GLN A 67 -8.88 6.84 -3.75
CA GLN A 67 -9.76 5.91 -4.45
C GLN A 67 -9.16 4.50 -4.57
N ARG A 68 -7.83 4.37 -4.74
CA ARG A 68 -7.17 3.06 -4.75
C ARG A 68 -7.20 2.42 -3.37
N LEU A 69 -7.07 3.21 -2.32
CA LEU A 69 -7.15 2.73 -0.95
C LEU A 69 -8.57 2.26 -0.60
N GLU A 70 -9.59 3.01 -1.02
CA GLU A 70 -11.01 2.62 -0.86
C GLU A 70 -11.34 1.34 -1.63
N LEU A 71 -10.87 1.20 -2.87
CA LEU A 71 -11.09 -0.01 -3.65
C LEU A 71 -10.37 -1.23 -3.04
N ALA A 72 -9.17 -1.03 -2.51
CA ALA A 72 -8.44 -2.08 -1.80
C ALA A 72 -9.19 -2.55 -0.55
N ASP A 73 -9.73 -1.62 0.23
CA ASP A 73 -10.57 -1.95 1.38
C ASP A 73 -11.83 -2.71 0.96
N HIS A 74 -12.51 -2.26 -0.09
CA HIS A 74 -13.69 -2.95 -0.61
C HIS A 74 -13.38 -4.39 -1.05
N ILE A 75 -12.25 -4.61 -1.72
CA ILE A 75 -11.81 -5.96 -2.14
C ILE A 75 -11.57 -6.86 -0.93
N LEU A 76 -10.83 -6.37 0.07
CA LEU A 76 -10.52 -7.15 1.27
C LEU A 76 -11.76 -7.48 2.12
N GLN A 77 -12.81 -6.67 2.03
CA GLN A 77 -14.07 -6.91 2.74
C GLN A 77 -14.97 -7.97 2.07
N HIS A 78 -14.75 -8.26 0.79
CA HIS A 78 -15.54 -9.22 0.01
C HIS A 78 -14.72 -10.46 -0.42
N GLN A 79 -13.56 -10.67 0.23
CA GLN A 79 -12.75 -11.89 0.15
C GLN A 79 -13.12 -12.93 1.20
#